data_AF-A0A9N9QPL0-F1
#
_entry.id   AF-A0A9N9QPL0-F1
#
_cell.length_a   1.000
_cell.length_b   1.000
_cell.length_c   1.000
_cell.angle_alpha   90.00
_cell.angle_beta   90.00
_cell.angle_gamma   90.00
#
_symmetry.space_group_name_H-M   'P 1'
#
loop_
_entity.id
_entity.type
_entity.pdbx_description
1 polymer ?
#
loop_
_entity_poly.entity_id
_entity_poly.type
_entity_poly.pdbx_seq_one_letter_code
_entity_poly.pdbx_strand_id
1 'polypeptide(L)'
;MLIRKWCYVDDIFNKRYGYPKGIDKKIRFFTSIYFALAIGDHAIGISNRYFGLLQDFKGNYTAGMYYNRTFRDLFRYVEFSTPLGIYTSLITTQANLTWAFNDMFIILLSILLASRFKQISDKLAKEYQQPNTLYYWREIRQDYNKLCELCVDLNDTISMIVMTSYFQNLTFILIQLYYSFSNVSKRHLRLFRIKEKW
;
A
#
# COMPACT_ATOMS: atom_id res chain seq x y z
N MET A 1 1.01 -18.74 16.83
CA MET A 1 1.76 -18.37 18.05
C MET A 1 1.76 -16.85 18.26
N LEU A 2 2.08 -16.04 17.25
CA LEU A 2 2.07 -14.57 17.30
C LEU A 2 0.78 -13.95 17.86
N ILE A 3 -0.39 -14.31 17.31
CA ILE A 3 -1.68 -13.72 17.73
C ILE A 3 -1.93 -13.90 19.24
N ARG A 4 -1.58 -15.06 19.80
CA ARG A 4 -1.71 -15.31 21.24
C ARG A 4 -0.77 -14.42 22.06
N LYS A 5 0.49 -14.28 21.62
CA LYS A 5 1.47 -13.38 22.25
C LYS A 5 1.00 -11.92 22.18
N TRP A 6 0.46 -11.51 21.03
CA TRP A 6 -0.12 -10.18 20.84
C TRP A 6 -1.26 -9.94 21.81
N CYS A 7 -2.27 -10.81 21.87
CA CYS A 7 -3.40 -10.65 22.78
C CYS A 7 -2.96 -10.61 24.25
N TYR A 8 -1.98 -11.42 24.63
CA TYR A 8 -1.41 -11.43 25.98
C TYR A 8 -0.73 -10.10 26.33
N VAL A 9 0.12 -9.59 25.43
CA VAL A 9 0.77 -8.28 25.62
C VAL A 9 -0.29 -7.17 25.64
N ASP A 10 -1.27 -7.23 24.76
CA ASP A 10 -2.35 -6.23 24.68
C ASP A 10 -3.19 -6.18 25.97
N ASP A 11 -3.51 -7.33 26.58
CA ASP A 11 -4.22 -7.41 27.86
C ASP A 11 -3.41 -6.78 29.01
N ILE A 12 -2.11 -7.07 29.10
CA ILE A 12 -1.22 -6.44 30.09
C ILE A 12 -1.20 -4.93 29.91
N PHE A 13 -1.06 -4.46 28.66
CA PHE A 13 -0.99 -3.04 28.36
C PHE A 13 -2.33 -2.34 28.62
N ASN A 14 -3.45 -2.97 28.32
CA ASN A 14 -4.78 -2.43 28.62
C ASN A 14 -4.99 -2.27 30.14
N LYS A 15 -4.51 -3.22 30.95
CA LYS A 15 -4.60 -3.13 32.41
C LYS A 15 -3.68 -2.04 32.99
N ARG A 16 -2.47 -1.86 32.45
CA ARG A 16 -1.44 -0.96 33.01
C ARG A 16 -1.43 0.46 32.44
N TYR A 17 -1.75 0.61 31.16
CA TYR A 17 -1.67 1.87 30.40
C TYR A 17 -3.04 2.31 29.86
N GLY A 18 -4.03 1.42 29.85
CA GLY A 18 -5.33 1.65 29.24
C GLY A 18 -5.32 1.47 27.72
N TYR A 19 -6.49 1.69 27.11
CA TYR A 19 -6.63 1.65 25.66
C TYR A 19 -5.91 2.85 25.00
N PRO A 20 -5.19 2.67 23.87
CA PRO A 20 -4.46 3.75 23.25
C PRO A 20 -5.39 4.87 22.77
N LYS A 21 -5.18 6.09 23.27
CA LYS A 21 -6.06 7.22 22.98
C LYS A 21 -6.02 7.58 21.48
N GLY A 22 -7.19 7.60 20.84
CA GLY A 22 -7.35 8.05 19.46
C GLY A 22 -6.91 7.04 18.39
N ILE A 23 -6.65 5.79 18.77
CA ILE A 23 -6.24 4.75 17.82
C ILE A 23 -7.33 4.43 16.80
N ASP A 24 -8.60 4.37 17.22
CA ASP A 24 -9.72 4.08 16.31
C ASP A 24 -9.87 5.15 15.22
N LYS A 25 -9.67 6.41 15.62
CA LYS A 25 -9.70 7.55 14.68
C LYS A 25 -8.55 7.46 13.68
N LYS A 26 -7.35 7.09 14.13
CA LYS A 26 -6.18 6.89 13.25
C LYS A 26 -6.42 5.74 12.28
N ILE A 27 -6.83 4.57 12.78
CA ILE A 27 -7.13 3.39 11.95
C ILE A 27 -8.16 3.75 10.89
N ARG A 28 -9.27 4.40 11.30
CA ARG A 28 -10.32 4.82 10.36
C ARG A 28 -9.80 5.82 9.32
N PHE A 29 -9.03 6.82 9.76
CA PHE A 29 -8.45 7.83 8.86
C PHE A 29 -7.53 7.19 7.81
N PHE A 30 -6.55 6.39 8.24
CA PHE A 30 -5.61 5.74 7.32
C PHE A 30 -6.31 4.74 6.41
N THR A 31 -7.24 3.94 6.93
CA THR A 31 -8.03 2.99 6.13
C THR A 31 -8.84 3.71 5.06
N SER A 32 -9.62 4.73 5.43
CA SER A 32 -10.47 5.48 4.49
C SER A 32 -9.65 6.20 3.42
N ILE A 33 -8.55 6.86 3.80
CA ILE A 33 -7.70 7.57 2.84
C ILE A 33 -7.03 6.59 1.90
N TYR A 34 -6.48 5.49 2.41
CA TYR A 34 -5.74 4.54 1.59
C TYR A 34 -6.67 3.88 0.56
N PHE A 35 -7.87 3.45 0.97
CA PHE A 35 -8.85 2.92 0.01
C PHE A 35 -9.34 3.97 -0.99
N ALA A 36 -9.55 5.22 -0.57
CA ALA A 36 -9.93 6.28 -1.50
C ALA A 36 -8.85 6.53 -2.56
N LEU A 37 -7.58 6.53 -2.16
CA LEU A 37 -6.44 6.64 -3.08
C LEU A 37 -6.35 5.45 -4.04
N ALA A 38 -6.52 4.22 -3.54
CA ALA A 38 -6.48 3.02 -4.36
C ALA A 38 -7.60 2.99 -5.42
N ILE A 39 -8.82 3.38 -5.05
CA ILE A 39 -9.95 3.51 -5.98
C ILE A 39 -9.68 4.62 -6.99
N GLY A 40 -9.18 5.77 -6.52
CA GLY A 40 -8.82 6.91 -7.36
C GLY A 40 -7.77 6.54 -8.40
N ASP A 41 -6.70 5.86 -8.01
CA ASP A 41 -5.65 5.39 -8.92
C ASP A 41 -6.20 4.44 -9.98
N HIS A 42 -7.03 3.47 -9.58
CA HIS A 42 -7.65 2.54 -10.51
C HIS A 42 -8.56 3.25 -11.53
N ALA A 43 -9.39 4.20 -11.07
CA ALA A 43 -10.28 4.98 -11.92
C ALA A 43 -9.51 5.89 -12.90
N ILE A 44 -8.44 6.55 -12.43
CA ILE A 44 -7.55 7.37 -13.27
C ILE A 44 -6.85 6.49 -14.31
N GLY A 45 -6.38 5.31 -13.91
CA GLY A 45 -5.73 4.35 -14.81
C GLY A 45 -6.66 3.86 -15.93
N ILE A 46 -7.93 3.56 -15.62
CA ILE A 46 -8.95 3.23 -16.63
C ILE A 46 -9.20 4.44 -17.55
N SER A 47 -9.41 5.62 -16.97
CA SER A 47 -9.70 6.84 -17.73
C SER A 47 -8.58 7.17 -18.71
N ASN A 48 -7.32 7.11 -18.27
CA ASN A 48 -6.15 7.36 -19.11
C ASN A 48 -6.04 6.37 -20.28
N ARG A 49 -6.34 5.09 -20.06
CA ARG A 49 -6.37 4.09 -21.13
C ARG A 49 -7.47 4.38 -22.14
N TYR A 50 -8.64 4.76 -21.66
CA TYR A 50 -9.79 5.10 -22.49
C TYR A 50 -9.53 6.37 -23.33
N PHE A 51 -9.01 7.44 -22.73
CA PHE A 51 -8.64 8.66 -23.45
C PHE A 51 -7.54 8.41 -24.50
N GLY A 52 -6.53 7.58 -24.20
CA GLY A 52 -5.51 7.21 -25.17
C GLY A 52 -6.06 6.46 -26.39
N LEU A 53 -7.11 5.65 -26.21
CA LEU A 53 -7.79 4.97 -27.32
C LEU A 53 -8.61 5.93 -28.17
N LEU A 54 -9.37 6.83 -27.54
CA LEU A 54 -10.14 7.85 -28.25
C LEU A 54 -9.24 8.70 -29.14
N GLN A 55 -8.07 9.10 -28.64
CA GLN A 55 -7.11 9.91 -29.38
C GLN A 55 -6.51 9.15 -30.58
N ASP A 56 -6.13 7.89 -30.41
CA ASP A 56 -5.45 7.13 -31.47
C ASP A 56 -6.40 6.68 -32.58
N PHE A 57 -7.66 6.41 -32.27
CA PHE A 57 -8.66 5.90 -33.23
C PHE A 57 -9.71 6.93 -33.67
N LYS A 58 -9.52 8.22 -33.35
CA LYS A 58 -10.42 9.33 -33.71
C LYS A 58 -11.91 9.04 -33.42
N GLY A 59 -12.19 8.35 -32.32
CA GLY A 59 -13.55 8.00 -31.89
C GLY A 59 -14.14 6.72 -32.50
N ASN A 60 -13.46 6.03 -33.43
CA ASN A 60 -13.94 4.75 -33.97
C ASN A 60 -13.25 3.57 -33.26
N TYR A 61 -13.75 3.20 -32.08
CA TYR A 61 -13.17 2.15 -31.24
C TYR A 61 -14.18 1.04 -30.91
N THR A 62 -13.68 -0.17 -30.71
CA THR A 62 -14.46 -1.32 -30.24
C THR A 62 -13.92 -1.83 -28.90
N ALA A 63 -14.75 -2.58 -28.16
CA ALA A 63 -14.32 -3.19 -26.90
C ALA A 63 -13.07 -4.09 -27.08
N GLY A 64 -12.99 -4.84 -28.18
CA GLY A 64 -11.82 -5.67 -28.48
C GLY A 64 -10.53 -4.87 -28.64
N MET A 65 -10.59 -3.66 -29.22
CA MET A 65 -9.42 -2.78 -29.32
C MET A 65 -8.94 -2.28 -27.95
N TYR A 66 -9.85 -2.06 -27.00
CA TYR A 66 -9.49 -1.70 -25.62
C TYR A 66 -8.72 -2.83 -24.94
N TYR A 67 -9.25 -4.06 -24.99
CA TYR A 67 -8.64 -5.22 -24.34
C TYR A 67 -7.34 -5.65 -25.01
N ASN A 68 -7.26 -5.64 -26.34
CA ASN A 68 -6.02 -5.94 -27.08
C ASN A 68 -4.92 -4.93 -26.80
N ARG A 69 -5.26 -3.66 -26.57
CA ARG A 69 -4.26 -2.65 -26.20
C ARG A 69 -3.84 -2.77 -24.74
N THR A 70 -4.79 -3.01 -23.84
CA THR A 70 -4.55 -3.04 -22.39
C THR A 70 -3.81 -4.32 -21.97
N PHE A 71 -4.17 -5.46 -22.55
CA PHE A 71 -3.60 -6.77 -22.25
C PHE A 71 -2.96 -7.37 -23.51
N ARG A 72 -2.04 -6.60 -24.10
CA ARG A 72 -1.39 -6.97 -25.38
C ARG A 72 -0.78 -8.36 -25.35
N ASP A 73 -0.14 -8.73 -24.25
CA ASP A 73 0.56 -10.02 -24.15
C ASP A 73 -0.40 -11.21 -24.09
N LEU A 74 -1.60 -11.01 -23.53
CA LEU A 74 -2.63 -12.05 -23.45
C LEU A 74 -3.36 -12.22 -24.79
N PHE A 75 -3.90 -11.12 -25.34
CA PHE A 75 -4.68 -11.16 -26.59
C PHE A 75 -3.83 -11.25 -27.86
N ARG A 76 -2.50 -11.34 -27.72
CA ARG A 76 -1.62 -11.73 -28.83
C ARG A 76 -1.82 -13.19 -29.23
N TYR A 77 -2.17 -14.05 -28.27
CA TYR A 77 -2.30 -15.50 -28.48
C TYR A 77 -3.75 -15.98 -28.43
N VAL A 78 -4.66 -15.19 -27.86
CA VAL A 78 -6.08 -15.54 -27.69
C VAL A 78 -6.94 -14.44 -28.31
N GLU A 79 -7.92 -14.84 -29.13
CA GLU A 79 -8.86 -13.89 -29.70
C GLU A 79 -9.77 -13.27 -28.65
N PHE A 80 -10.18 -12.02 -28.89
CA PHE A 80 -11.05 -11.32 -27.96
C PHE A 80 -12.45 -11.95 -27.93
N SER A 81 -12.91 -12.28 -26.72
CA SER A 81 -14.31 -12.59 -26.45
C SER A 81 -14.80 -11.79 -25.25
N THR A 82 -16.08 -11.40 -25.25
CA THR A 82 -16.69 -10.61 -24.17
C THR A 82 -16.54 -11.27 -22.79
N PRO A 83 -16.75 -12.60 -22.62
CA PRO A 83 -16.54 -13.26 -21.34
C PRO A 83 -15.09 -13.19 -20.86
N LEU A 84 -14.12 -13.37 -21.77
CA LEU A 84 -12.69 -13.28 -21.45
C LEU A 84 -12.28 -11.86 -21.05
N GLY A 85 -12.84 -10.84 -21.72
CA GLY A 85 -12.67 -9.44 -21.33
C GLY A 85 -13.17 -9.16 -19.91
N ILE A 86 -14.36 -9.64 -19.56
CA ILE A 86 -14.91 -9.50 -18.20
C ILE A 86 -14.01 -10.20 -17.17
N TYR A 87 -13.59 -11.44 -17.46
CA TYR A 87 -12.72 -12.22 -16.58
C TYR A 87 -11.38 -11.55 -16.30
N THR A 88 -10.69 -11.07 -17.35
CA THR A 88 -9.41 -10.37 -17.23
C THR A 88 -9.53 -9.06 -16.45
N SER A 89 -10.61 -8.31 -16.64
CA SER A 89 -10.92 -7.12 -15.84
C SER A 89 -11.12 -7.46 -14.37
N LEU A 90 -11.88 -8.51 -14.05
CA LEU A 90 -12.12 -8.94 -12.68
C LEU A 90 -10.82 -9.33 -11.96
N ILE A 91 -9.96 -10.13 -12.61
CA ILE A 91 -8.65 -10.50 -12.05
C ILE A 91 -7.80 -9.26 -11.80
N THR A 92 -7.76 -8.33 -12.74
CA THR A 92 -6.95 -7.12 -12.63
C THR A 92 -7.43 -6.25 -11.47
N THR A 93 -8.75 -6.10 -11.31
CA THR A 93 -9.33 -5.38 -10.16
C THR A 93 -9.01 -6.10 -8.85
N GLN A 94 -9.14 -7.42 -8.79
CA GLN A 94 -8.80 -8.20 -7.59
C GLN A 94 -7.32 -8.09 -7.23
N ALA A 95 -6.42 -8.12 -8.22
CA ALA A 95 -4.99 -7.95 -8.01
C ALA A 95 -4.67 -6.55 -7.43
N ASN A 96 -5.27 -5.49 -7.98
CA ASN A 96 -5.11 -4.13 -7.46
C ASN A 96 -5.66 -3.98 -6.04
N LEU A 97 -6.82 -4.57 -5.74
CA LEU A 97 -7.39 -4.57 -4.39
C LEU A 97 -6.51 -5.34 -3.41
N THR A 98 -5.96 -6.47 -3.83
CA THR A 98 -5.05 -7.29 -3.01
C THR A 98 -3.77 -6.54 -2.70
N TRP A 99 -3.19 -5.84 -3.68
CA TRP A 99 -2.03 -4.99 -3.49
C TRP A 99 -2.34 -3.84 -2.51
N ALA A 100 -3.45 -3.13 -2.70
CA ALA A 100 -3.87 -2.06 -1.80
C ALA A 100 -4.11 -2.56 -0.36
N PHE A 101 -4.72 -3.74 -0.21
CA PHE A 101 -4.94 -4.36 1.10
C PHE A 101 -3.63 -4.72 1.80
N ASN A 102 -2.65 -5.26 1.05
CA ASN A 102 -1.34 -5.64 1.58
C ASN A 102 -0.64 -4.45 2.25
N ASP A 103 -0.50 -3.35 1.52
CA ASP A 103 0.14 -2.13 2.00
C ASP A 103 -0.61 -1.54 3.20
N MET A 104 -1.94 -1.47 3.13
CA MET A 104 -2.76 -0.99 4.24
C MET A 104 -2.59 -1.85 5.49
N PHE A 105 -2.54 -3.18 5.34
CA PHE A 105 -2.36 -4.10 6.45
C PHE A 105 -1.04 -3.84 7.19
N ILE A 106 0.05 -3.63 6.45
CA ILE A 106 1.37 -3.28 7.00
C ILE A 106 1.30 -1.94 7.76
N ILE A 107 0.66 -0.92 7.19
CA ILE A 107 0.50 0.39 7.81
C ILE A 107 -0.28 0.27 9.13
N LEU A 108 -1.39 -0.47 9.15
CA LEU A 108 -2.22 -0.63 10.33
C LEU A 108 -1.48 -1.34 11.47
N LEU A 109 -0.78 -2.45 11.16
CA LEU A 109 0.04 -3.15 12.16
C LEU A 109 1.13 -2.25 12.74
N SER A 110 1.77 -1.45 11.89
CA SER A 110 2.79 -0.48 12.30
C SER A 110 2.21 0.59 13.22
N ILE A 111 1.03 1.13 12.92
CA ILE A 111 0.33 2.12 13.75
C ILE A 111 -0.04 1.52 15.11
N LEU A 112 -0.59 0.29 15.13
CA LEU A 112 -0.97 -0.39 16.37
C LEU A 112 0.24 -0.53 17.31
N LEU A 113 1.34 -1.05 16.78
CA LEU A 113 2.55 -1.26 17.58
C LEU A 113 3.19 0.06 18.02
N ALA A 114 3.30 1.04 17.11
CA ALA A 114 3.80 2.36 17.43
C ALA A 114 2.95 3.07 18.50
N SER A 115 1.63 2.85 18.51
CA SER A 115 0.75 3.41 19.53
C SER A 115 1.07 2.87 20.93
N ARG A 116 1.42 1.59 21.04
CA ARG A 116 1.82 0.97 22.32
C ARG A 116 3.17 1.49 22.80
N PHE A 117 4.15 1.62 21.90
CA PHE A 117 5.41 2.28 22.25
C PHE A 117 5.19 3.72 22.71
N LYS A 118 4.31 4.47 22.03
CA LYS A 118 3.96 5.83 22.42
C LYS A 118 3.35 5.91 23.81
N GLN A 119 2.52 4.95 24.23
CA GLN A 119 1.99 4.92 25.60
C GLN A 119 3.11 4.83 26.65
N ILE A 120 4.16 4.05 26.38
CA ILE A 120 5.33 3.98 27.27
C ILE A 120 6.05 5.33 27.28
N SER A 121 6.33 5.92 26.11
CA SER A 121 7.02 7.21 26.00
C SER A 121 6.24 8.33 26.70
N ASP A 122 4.92 8.38 26.53
CA ASP A 122 4.06 9.39 27.15
C ASP A 122 3.99 9.20 28.68
N LYS A 123 4.05 7.96 29.19
CA LYS A 123 4.16 7.67 30.63
C LYS A 123 5.51 8.11 31.18
N LEU A 124 6.59 7.77 30.46
CA LEU A 124 7.96 8.14 30.82
C LEU A 124 8.13 9.66 30.93
N ALA A 125 7.59 10.41 29.96
CA ALA A 125 7.66 11.87 29.94
C ALA A 125 6.97 12.53 31.15
N LYS A 126 5.88 11.94 31.65
CA LYS A 126 5.17 12.45 32.84
C LYS A 126 5.91 12.18 34.14
N GLU A 127 6.68 11.11 34.17
CA GLU A 127 7.24 10.50 35.39
C GLU A 127 8.74 10.79 35.54
N TYR A 128 9.33 11.48 34.56
CA TYR A 128 10.73 11.84 34.50
C TYR A 128 11.19 12.72 35.69
N GLN A 129 10.30 13.56 36.23
CA GLN A 129 10.63 14.47 37.34
C GLN A 129 10.15 13.95 38.71
N GLN A 130 9.51 12.77 38.77
CA GLN A 130 8.97 12.21 40.01
C GLN A 130 10.00 11.29 40.69
N PRO A 131 10.09 11.29 42.02
CA PRO A 131 10.93 10.35 42.76
C PRO A 131 10.36 8.93 42.64
N ASN A 132 10.79 8.22 41.60
CA ASN A 132 10.32 6.87 41.28
C ASN A 132 11.29 5.80 41.79
N THR A 133 10.75 4.68 42.23
CA THR A 133 11.54 3.55 42.76
C THR A 133 12.28 2.80 41.66
N LEU A 134 13.37 2.11 42.01
CA LEU A 134 14.08 1.22 41.08
C LEU A 134 13.14 0.15 40.48
N TYR A 135 12.19 -0.34 41.28
CA TYR A 135 11.19 -1.31 40.84
C TYR A 135 10.33 -0.77 39.69
N TYR A 136 9.89 0.49 39.79
CA TYR A 136 9.11 1.15 38.74
C TYR A 136 9.86 1.22 37.41
N TRP A 137 11.12 1.64 37.43
CA TRP A 137 11.95 1.74 36.22
C TRP A 137 12.23 0.37 35.59
N ARG A 138 12.40 -0.66 36.43
CA ARG A 138 12.54 -2.04 35.98
C ARG A 138 11.28 -2.52 35.27
N GLU A 139 10.10 -2.21 35.81
CA GLU A 139 8.82 -2.59 35.22
C GLU A 139 8.60 -1.95 33.83
N ILE A 140 8.88 -0.65 33.69
CA ILE A 140 8.79 0.03 32.38
C ILE A 140 9.73 -0.60 31.36
N ARG A 141 10.96 -0.91 31.75
CA ARG A 141 11.93 -1.56 30.85
C ARG A 141 11.46 -2.95 30.42
N GLN A 142 10.88 -3.72 31.33
CA GLN A 142 10.31 -5.02 31.00
C GLN A 142 9.15 -4.89 30.00
N ASP A 143 8.27 -3.91 30.18
CA ASP A 143 7.16 -3.68 29.26
C ASP A 143 7.63 -3.21 27.88
N TYR A 144 8.68 -2.37 27.82
CA TYR A 144 9.34 -2.00 26.57
C TYR A 144 9.95 -3.21 25.86
N ASN A 145 10.70 -4.04 26.59
CA ASN A 145 11.30 -5.26 26.02
C ASN A 145 10.26 -6.22 25.46
N LYS A 146 9.12 -6.40 26.14
CA LYS A 146 8.00 -7.22 25.63
C LYS A 146 7.46 -6.68 24.29
N LEU A 147 7.35 -5.37 24.14
CA LEU A 147 6.94 -4.77 22.85
C LEU A 147 8.02 -4.93 21.78
N CYS A 148 9.30 -4.84 22.13
CA CYS A 148 10.40 -5.09 21.19
C CYS A 148 10.39 -6.55 20.70
N GLU A 149 10.22 -7.51 21.60
CA GLU A 149 10.09 -8.92 21.22
C GLU A 149 8.86 -9.14 20.34
N LEU A 150 7.71 -8.53 20.68
CA LEU A 150 6.51 -8.60 19.84
C LEU A 150 6.74 -7.98 18.45
N CYS A 151 7.51 -6.89 18.38
CA CYS A 151 7.89 -6.24 17.13
C CYS A 151 8.69 -7.18 16.24
N VAL A 152 9.70 -7.86 16.81
CA VAL A 152 10.53 -8.82 16.08
C VAL A 152 9.67 -9.98 15.58
N ASP A 153 8.87 -10.60 16.46
CA ASP A 153 8.01 -11.71 16.07
C ASP A 153 6.98 -11.32 14.99
N LEU A 154 6.43 -10.10 15.09
CA LEU A 154 5.53 -9.54 14.08
C LEU A 154 6.25 -9.41 12.74
N ASN A 155 7.40 -8.73 12.74
CA ASN A 155 8.20 -8.49 11.54
C ASN A 155 8.58 -9.80 10.85
N ASP A 156 9.00 -10.81 11.61
CA ASP A 156 9.36 -12.11 11.06
C ASP A 156 8.15 -12.79 10.42
N THR A 157 6.97 -12.70 11.07
CA THR A 157 5.71 -13.28 10.56
C THR A 157 5.23 -12.58 9.28
N ILE A 158 5.36 -11.26 9.18
CA ILE A 158 4.90 -10.49 8.01
C ILE A 158 6.02 -10.19 7.02
N SER A 159 7.21 -10.74 7.20
CA SER A 159 8.41 -10.43 6.42
C SER A 159 8.18 -10.59 4.91
N MET A 160 7.60 -11.72 4.49
CA MET A 160 7.26 -11.99 3.09
C MET A 160 6.21 -11.03 2.54
N ILE A 161 5.24 -10.63 3.36
CA ILE A 161 4.17 -9.70 3.01
C ILE A 161 4.78 -8.30 2.74
N VAL A 162 5.65 -7.85 3.64
CA VAL A 162 6.40 -6.59 3.52
C VAL A 162 7.34 -6.60 2.32
N MET A 163 8.09 -7.69 2.12
CA MET A 163 9.00 -7.83 0.97
C MET A 163 8.23 -7.79 -0.35
N THR A 164 7.08 -8.48 -0.42
CA THR A 164 6.21 -8.49 -1.60
C THR A 164 5.66 -7.09 -1.89
N SER A 165 5.15 -6.40 -0.86
CA SER A 165 4.67 -5.02 -0.97
C SER A 165 5.78 -4.09 -1.49
N TYR A 166 6.98 -4.19 -0.93
CA TYR A 166 8.13 -3.39 -1.37
C TYR A 166 8.48 -3.65 -2.84
N PHE A 167 8.55 -4.93 -3.24
CA PHE A 167 8.86 -5.30 -4.61
C PHE A 167 7.80 -4.81 -5.60
N GLN A 168 6.52 -4.92 -5.24
CA GLN A 168 5.41 -4.41 -6.05
C GLN A 168 5.48 -2.89 -6.21
N ASN A 169 5.68 -2.16 -5.11
CA ASN A 169 5.83 -0.71 -5.10
C ASN A 169 7.02 -0.25 -5.93
N LEU A 170 8.17 -0.92 -5.80
CA LEU A 170 9.36 -0.63 -6.60
C LEU A 170 9.10 -0.88 -8.09
N THR A 171 8.54 -2.05 -8.43
CA THR A 171 8.23 -2.41 -9.82
C THR A 171 7.29 -1.39 -10.46
N PHE A 172 6.27 -0.95 -9.74
CA PHE A 172 5.34 0.07 -10.22
C PHE A 172 6.02 1.40 -10.54
N ILE A 173 6.83 1.92 -9.61
CA ILE A 173 7.58 3.17 -9.82
C ILE A 173 8.54 3.05 -11.01
N LEU A 174 9.23 1.91 -11.14
CA LEU A 174 10.16 1.67 -12.26
C LEU A 174 9.43 1.61 -13.61
N ILE A 175 8.26 0.97 -13.68
CA ILE A 175 7.43 0.95 -14.89
C ILE A 175 6.95 2.35 -15.25
N GLN A 176 6.47 3.12 -14.27
CA GLN A 176 6.05 4.51 -14.50
C GLN A 176 7.21 5.38 -15.00
N LEU A 177 8.39 5.23 -14.40
CA LEU A 177 9.60 5.94 -14.79
C LEU A 177 10.01 5.59 -16.23
N TYR A 178 10.00 4.30 -16.58
CA TYR A 178 10.27 3.83 -17.93
C TYR A 178 9.31 4.45 -18.95
N TYR A 179 8.00 4.43 -18.67
CA TYR A 179 7.02 5.04 -19.55
C TYR A 179 7.21 6.55 -19.67
N SER A 180 7.54 7.25 -18.59
CA SER A 180 7.86 8.68 -18.59
C SER A 180 9.02 8.99 -19.55
N PHE A 181 10.14 8.28 -19.44
CA PHE A 181 11.27 8.45 -20.35
C PHE A 181 10.92 8.13 -21.81
N SER A 182 10.18 7.04 -22.05
CA SER A 182 9.76 6.67 -23.40
C SER A 182 8.88 7.75 -24.06
N ASN A 183 8.02 8.41 -23.27
CA ASN A 183 7.14 9.46 -23.75
C ASN A 183 7.92 10.75 -24.06
N VAL A 184 8.90 11.10 -23.22
CA VAL A 184 9.81 12.23 -23.46
C VAL A 184 10.60 12.02 -24.75
N SER A 185 11.19 10.84 -24.94
CA SER A 185 11.92 10.49 -26.18
C SER A 185 11.03 10.62 -27.42
N LYS A 186 9.80 10.07 -27.38
CA LYS A 186 8.82 10.22 -28.48
C LYS A 186 8.41 11.67 -28.76
N ARG A 187 8.38 12.54 -27.75
CA ARG A 187 8.13 13.98 -27.93
C ARG A 187 9.32 14.67 -28.60
N HIS A 188 10.54 14.39 -28.15
CA HIS A 188 11.75 14.93 -28.78
C HIS A 188 11.85 14.53 -30.26
N LEU A 189 11.66 13.25 -30.59
CA LEU A 189 11.70 12.77 -31.99
C LEU A 189 10.62 13.42 -32.87
N ARG A 190 9.43 13.70 -32.33
CA ARG A 190 8.38 14.44 -33.05
C ARG A 190 8.78 15.89 -33.33
N LEU A 191 9.42 16.57 -32.39
CA LEU A 191 9.90 17.94 -32.56
C LEU A 191 11.02 18.05 -33.61
N PHE A 192 11.95 17.09 -33.64
CA PHE A 192 12.97 17.03 -34.70
C PHE A 192 12.36 16.81 -36.08
N ARG A 193 11.40 15.88 -36.22
CA ARG A 193 10.70 15.63 -37.49
C ARG A 193 9.89 16.84 -37.98
N ILE A 194 9.38 17.68 -37.08
CA ILE A 194 8.70 18.92 -37.47
C ILE A 194 9.72 19.98 -37.92
N LYS A 195 10.89 20.05 -37.27
CA LYS A 195 11.97 20.97 -37.67
C LYS A 195 12.61 20.63 -39.01
N GLU A 196 12.65 19.36 -39.42
CA GLU A 196 13.16 18.96 -40.75
C GLU A 196 12.17 19.18 -41.90
N LYS A 197 10.92 19.56 -41.59
CA LYS A 197 9.88 19.84 -42.60
C LYS A 197 9.74 21.32 -42.98
N TRP A 198 10.61 22.17 -42.44
CA TRP A 198 10.74 23.60 -42.73
C TRP A 198 12.19 23.91 -43.09
#